data_AF-A0A9E1DT00-F1
#
_entry.id   AF-A0A9E1DT00-F1
#
_cell.length_a   1.000
_cell.length_b   1.000
_cell.length_c   1.000
_cell.angle_alpha   90.00
_cell.angle_beta   90.00
_cell.angle_gamma   90.00
#
_symmetry.space_group_name_H-M   'P 1'
#
loop_
_entity.id
_entity.type
_entity.pdbx_description
1 polymer ?
#
loop_
_entity_poly.entity_id
_entity_poly.type
_entity_poly.pdbx_seq_one_letter_code
_entity_poly.pdbx_strand_id
1 'polypeptide(L)'
;MNNNETPSQPEFYRFQLFQGRRNAEGKLEKTKTVGMAYHAPGQENYTMRFWTFVQERYFLLPNNKVSGRYFVMTREPNKKPDAKNKYFWNIVGSGQVDSASGVVELELDLFEKRIYMNIFPEAQAQSVSFADFEAELTKIAA
;
A
#
# COMPACT_ATOMS: atom_id res chain seq x y z
N MET A 1 12.07 -14.18 38.72
CA MET A 1 11.04 -13.39 38.01
C MET A 1 11.52 -13.25 36.58
N ASN A 2 11.01 -14.09 35.66
CA ASN A 2 11.39 -14.07 34.26
C ASN A 2 10.31 -13.31 33.47
N ASN A 3 10.61 -12.07 33.07
CA ASN A 3 9.79 -11.31 32.14
C ASN A 3 10.07 -11.82 30.73
N ASN A 4 9.30 -12.81 30.28
CA ASN A 4 9.20 -13.14 28.86
C ASN A 4 8.27 -12.11 28.20
N GLU A 5 8.80 -10.92 27.92
CA GLU A 5 8.13 -9.98 27.02
C GLU A 5 8.30 -10.50 25.59
N THR A 6 7.26 -11.13 25.08
CA THR A 6 7.11 -11.40 23.65
C THR A 6 7.29 -10.07 22.91
N PRO A 7 8.19 -9.94 21.92
CA PRO A 7 8.34 -8.67 21.20
C PRO A 7 6.98 -8.27 20.62
N SER A 8 6.47 -7.09 21.01
CA SER A 8 5.24 -6.56 20.47
C SER A 8 5.39 -6.42 18.96
N GLN A 9 4.49 -7.09 18.23
CA GLN A 9 4.49 -7.07 16.78
C GLN A 9 4.35 -5.62 16.29
N PRO A 10 5.01 -5.22 15.20
CA PRO A 10 4.94 -3.85 14.71
C PRO A 10 3.49 -3.50 14.37
N GLU A 11 2.98 -2.44 15.00
CA GLU A 11 1.67 -1.88 14.67
C GLU A 11 1.75 -1.29 13.25
N PHE A 12 0.80 -1.63 12.38
CA PHE A 12 0.70 -1.05 11.05
C PHE A 12 -0.63 -0.33 10.89
N TYR A 13 -0.59 0.84 10.27
CA TYR A 13 -1.79 1.50 9.78
C TYR A 13 -2.22 0.89 8.45
N ARG A 14 -3.52 0.60 8.31
CA ARG A 14 -4.11 0.04 7.08
C ARG A 14 -4.94 1.07 6.35
N PHE A 15 -4.79 1.14 5.03
CA PHE A 15 -5.49 2.06 4.15
C PHE A 15 -6.08 1.28 2.98
N GLN A 16 -7.32 1.57 2.61
CA GLN A 16 -7.97 0.88 1.49
C GLN A 16 -7.44 1.40 0.15
N LEU A 17 -7.18 0.48 -0.78
CA LEU A 17 -7.02 0.77 -2.20
C LEU A 17 -8.33 0.45 -2.90
N PHE A 18 -8.87 1.38 -3.68
CA PHE A 18 -10.18 1.21 -4.30
C PHE A 18 -10.29 1.89 -5.67
N GLN A 19 -11.18 1.41 -6.51
CA GLN A 19 -11.62 2.15 -7.69
C GLN A 19 -12.87 2.96 -7.33
N GLY A 20 -13.00 4.14 -7.93
CA GLY A 20 -14.14 5.02 -7.72
C GLY A 20 -14.53 5.76 -9.00
N ARG A 21 -15.69 6.39 -8.99
CA ARG A 21 -16.18 7.29 -10.03
C ARG A 21 -16.55 8.61 -9.40
N ARG A 22 -16.29 9.72 -10.11
CA ARG A 22 -16.82 11.02 -9.70
C ARG A 22 -18.25 11.15 -10.22
N ASN A 23 -19.16 11.57 -9.35
CA ASN A 23 -20.55 11.84 -9.72
C ASN A 23 -20.68 13.24 -10.38
N ALA A 24 -21.91 13.65 -10.70
CA ALA A 24 -22.17 14.94 -11.35
C ALA A 24 -21.72 16.15 -10.51
N GLU A 25 -21.69 16.00 -9.18
CA GLU A 25 -21.23 17.00 -8.23
C GLU A 25 -19.71 16.94 -7.98
N GLY A 26 -18.98 16.07 -8.69
CA GLY A 26 -17.53 15.89 -8.57
C GLY A 26 -17.08 15.08 -7.35
N LYS A 27 -18.02 14.59 -6.53
CA LYS A 27 -17.74 13.75 -5.36
C LYS A 27 -17.28 12.37 -5.80
N LEU A 28 -16.18 11.90 -5.20
CA LEU A 28 -15.67 10.56 -5.44
C LEU A 28 -16.53 9.52 -4.71
N GLU A 29 -17.13 8.62 -5.48
CA GLU A 29 -17.88 7.48 -4.98
C GLU A 29 -17.07 6.21 -5.19
N LYS A 30 -16.77 5.52 -4.08
CA LYS A 30 -16.09 4.22 -4.11
C LYS A 30 -16.98 3.19 -4.78
N THR A 31 -16.44 2.50 -5.77
CA THR A 31 -17.13 1.44 -6.52
C THR A 31 -16.71 0.05 -6.08
N LYS A 32 -15.41 -0.19 -5.88
CA LYS A 32 -14.89 -1.48 -5.42
C LYS A 32 -13.55 -1.33 -4.72
N THR A 33 -13.30 -2.10 -3.67
CA THR A 33 -11.95 -2.26 -3.10
C THR A 33 -11.13 -3.16 -4.04
N VAL A 34 -9.85 -2.84 -4.22
CA VAL A 34 -8.91 -3.59 -5.08
C VAL A 34 -7.64 -4.00 -4.36
N GLY A 35 -7.47 -3.60 -3.10
CA GLY A 35 -6.29 -3.92 -2.33
C GLY A 35 -6.22 -3.17 -1.01
N MET A 36 -5.08 -3.29 -0.35
CA MET A 36 -4.75 -2.61 0.89
C MET A 36 -3.34 -2.02 0.82
N ALA A 37 -3.14 -0.89 1.49
CA ALA A 37 -1.84 -0.33 1.77
C ALA A 37 -1.56 -0.35 3.27
N TYR A 38 -0.29 -0.51 3.61
CA TYR A 38 0.19 -0.66 4.97
C TYR A 38 1.31 0.33 5.22
N HIS A 39 1.28 0.99 6.37
CA HIS A 39 2.31 1.93 6.80
C HIS A 39 2.78 1.56 8.20
N ALA A 40 4.07 1.27 8.33
CA ALA A 40 4.70 1.10 9.63
C ALA A 40 5.08 2.47 10.22
N PRO A 41 4.89 2.69 11.53
CA PRO A 41 5.44 3.84 12.23
C PRO A 41 6.94 4.02 11.94
N GLY A 42 7.35 5.26 11.67
CA GLY A 42 8.75 5.59 11.38
C GLY A 42 9.26 5.18 10.00
N GLN A 43 8.45 4.52 9.16
CA GLN A 43 8.75 4.36 7.74
C GLN A 43 8.18 5.54 6.95
N GLU A 44 8.81 5.88 5.82
CA GLU A 44 8.32 6.94 4.93
C GLU A 44 7.42 6.39 3.81
N ASN A 45 7.45 5.08 3.57
CA ASN A 45 6.79 4.46 2.43
C ASN A 45 5.62 3.57 2.85
N TYR A 46 4.63 3.49 1.98
CA TYR A 46 3.52 2.55 2.12
C TYR A 46 3.85 1.29 1.32
N THR A 47 3.54 0.13 1.88
CA THR A 47 3.51 -1.13 1.13
C THR A 47 2.09 -1.36 0.63
N MET A 48 1.92 -1.48 -0.68
CA MET A 48 0.63 -1.71 -1.35
C MET A 48 0.54 -3.15 -1.86
N ARG A 49 -0.61 -3.77 -1.61
CA ARG A 49 -0.99 -5.10 -2.10
C ARG A 49 -2.29 -5.00 -2.87
N PHE A 50 -2.23 -5.30 -4.16
CA PHE A 50 -3.42 -5.43 -5.00
C PHE A 50 -3.89 -6.88 -5.02
N TRP A 51 -5.19 -7.11 -4.87
CA TRP A 51 -5.75 -8.47 -4.80
C TRP A 51 -5.58 -9.26 -6.11
N THR A 52 -5.48 -8.58 -7.26
CA THR A 52 -5.22 -9.24 -8.55
C THR A 52 -3.76 -9.65 -8.75
N PHE A 53 -2.83 -9.16 -7.91
CA PHE A 53 -1.39 -9.44 -7.99
C PHE A 53 -0.89 -10.00 -6.66
N VAL A 54 -1.40 -11.18 -6.30
CA VAL A 54 -1.28 -11.77 -4.96
C VAL A 54 0.16 -11.82 -4.43
N GLN A 55 1.12 -12.14 -5.30
CA GLN A 55 2.53 -12.28 -4.90
C GLN A 55 3.31 -10.97 -4.96
N GLU A 56 2.80 -9.96 -5.66
CA GLU A 56 3.53 -8.73 -5.93
C GLU A 56 3.38 -7.70 -4.82
N ARG A 57 4.45 -6.93 -4.61
CA ARG A 57 4.46 -5.78 -3.69
C ARG A 57 4.71 -4.53 -4.48
N TYR A 58 3.83 -3.56 -4.27
CA TYR A 58 4.01 -2.21 -4.76
C TYR A 58 4.30 -1.30 -3.57
N PHE A 59 4.91 -0.16 -3.85
CA PHE A 59 5.31 0.77 -2.82
C PHE A 59 4.91 2.18 -3.23
N LEU A 60 4.38 2.94 -2.29
CA LEU A 60 4.10 4.35 -2.47
C LEU A 60 5.18 5.14 -1.74
N LEU A 61 6.02 5.86 -2.48
CA LEU A 61 7.13 6.63 -1.92
C LEU A 61 6.85 8.13 -2.10
N PRO A 62 7.00 8.95 -1.04
CA PRO A 62 6.83 10.39 -1.17
C PRO A 62 7.88 10.98 -2.11
N ASN A 63 7.47 11.94 -2.92
CA ASN A 63 8.40 12.74 -3.71
C ASN A 63 9.02 13.80 -2.79
N ASN A 64 10.33 13.71 -2.58
CA ASN A 64 11.07 14.62 -1.71
C ASN A 64 11.18 16.06 -2.23
N LYS A 65 10.83 16.32 -3.51
CA LYS A 65 10.85 17.66 -4.12
C LYS A 65 9.49 18.32 -4.14
N VAL A 66 8.41 17.54 -4.20
CA VAL A 66 7.05 18.06 -4.36
C VAL A 66 6.12 17.42 -3.34
N SER A 67 5.72 18.20 -2.35
CA SER A 67 4.78 17.75 -1.31
C SER A 67 3.46 17.27 -1.93
N GLY A 68 2.89 16.21 -1.35
CA GLY A 68 1.65 15.61 -1.83
C GLY A 68 1.78 14.84 -3.16
N ARG A 69 2.99 14.64 -3.68
CA ARG A 69 3.26 13.75 -4.81
C ARG A 69 3.96 12.49 -4.35
N TYR A 70 3.68 11.39 -5.04
CA TYR A 70 4.25 10.09 -4.76
C TYR A 70 4.72 9.41 -6.05
N PHE A 71 5.69 8.51 -5.90
CA PHE A 71 6.01 7.49 -6.89
C PHE A 71 5.35 6.18 -6.50
N VAL A 72 4.75 5.50 -7.47
CA VAL A 72 4.37 4.10 -7.33
C VAL A 72 5.51 3.26 -7.86
N MET A 73 6.04 2.35 -7.05
CA MET A 73 7.21 1.56 -7.39
C MET A 73 7.00 0.07 -7.16
N THR A 74 7.74 -0.75 -7.91
CA THR A 74 7.90 -2.18 -7.64
C THR A 74 9.39 -2.52 -7.45
N ARG A 75 9.68 -3.70 -6.90
CA ARG A 75 11.04 -4.20 -6.69
C ARG A 75 11.26 -5.47 -7.47
N GLU A 76 12.32 -5.50 -8.29
CA GLU A 76 12.81 -6.74 -8.91
C GLU A 76 14.02 -7.27 -8.12
N PRO A 77 14.04 -8.55 -7.71
CA PRO A 77 15.23 -9.15 -7.11
C PRO A 77 16.43 -9.07 -8.04
N ASN A 78 17.59 -8.72 -7.48
CA ASN A 78 18.82 -8.78 -8.25
C ASN A 78 19.21 -10.25 -8.48
N LYS A 79 19.40 -10.63 -9.75
CA LYS A 79 19.75 -12.01 -10.14
C LYS A 79 21.22 -12.34 -9.89
N LYS A 80 22.05 -11.34 -9.55
CA LYS A 80 23.47 -11.55 -9.21
C LYS A 80 23.60 -11.77 -7.69
N PRO A 81 24.14 -12.92 -7.24
CA PRO A 81 24.32 -13.24 -5.82
C PRO A 81 25.17 -12.20 -5.07
N ASP A 82 26.19 -11.66 -5.74
CA ASP A 82 27.16 -10.73 -5.13
C ASP A 82 26.80 -9.26 -5.33
N ALA A 83 25.58 -8.96 -5.78
CA ALA A 83 25.18 -7.59 -6.00
C ALA A 83 25.05 -6.83 -4.68
N LYS A 84 25.68 -5.64 -4.63
CA LYS A 84 25.57 -4.70 -3.50
C LYS A 84 24.11 -4.36 -3.16
N ASN A 85 23.24 -4.29 -4.16
CA ASN A 85 21.82 -4.01 -3.99
C ASN A 85 21.00 -5.28 -4.23
N LYS A 86 20.21 -5.68 -3.23
CA LYS A 86 19.31 -6.84 -3.29
C LYS A 86 18.17 -6.66 -4.30
N TYR A 87 17.75 -5.43 -4.56
CA TYR A 87 16.62 -5.13 -5.42
C TYR A 87 16.91 -3.97 -6.38
N PHE A 88 16.30 -4.03 -7.57
CA PHE A 88 16.11 -2.89 -8.45
C PHE A 88 14.73 -2.28 -8.19
N TRP A 89 14.68 -0.96 -8.12
CA TRP A 89 13.45 -0.22 -7.91
C TRP A 89 12.98 0.37 -9.24
N ASN A 90 11.77 0.03 -9.65
CA ASN A 90 11.19 0.49 -10.91
C ASN A 90 9.96 1.35 -10.60
N ILE A 91 9.90 2.55 -11.18
CA ILE A 91 8.69 3.38 -11.16
C ILE A 91 7.69 2.77 -12.13
N VAL A 92 6.45 2.59 -11.67
CA VAL A 92 5.34 1.98 -12.45
C VAL A 92 4.07 2.83 -12.37
N GLY A 93 4.22 4.08 -11.94
CA GLY A 93 3.13 5.00 -11.76
C GLY A 93 3.45 6.16 -10.82
N SER A 94 2.44 6.97 -10.54
CA SER A 94 2.52 8.14 -9.68
C SER A 94 1.31 8.26 -8.77
N GLY A 95 1.44 9.09 -7.75
CA GLY A 95 0.35 9.44 -6.84
C GLY A 95 0.26 10.93 -6.60
N GLN A 96 -0.95 11.44 -6.40
CA GLN A 96 -1.21 12.80 -5.99
C GLN A 96 -2.25 12.85 -4.88
N VAL A 97 -1.99 13.62 -3.83
CA VAL A 97 -2.97 13.89 -2.78
C VAL A 97 -4.08 14.79 -3.34
N ASP A 98 -5.32 14.32 -3.23
CA ASP A 98 -6.54 15.11 -3.32
C ASP A 98 -7.12 15.26 -1.91
N SER A 99 -6.70 16.33 -1.22
CA SER A 99 -7.13 16.61 0.15
C SER A 99 -8.62 16.92 0.25
N ALA A 100 -9.25 17.43 -0.82
CA ALA A 100 -10.68 17.74 -0.83
C ALA A 100 -11.52 16.45 -0.82
N SER A 101 -11.06 15.41 -1.51
CA SER A 101 -11.70 14.09 -1.51
C SER A 101 -11.17 13.14 -0.44
N GLY A 102 -10.12 13.52 0.30
CA GLY A 102 -9.52 12.69 1.36
C GLY A 102 -8.76 11.47 0.84
N VAL A 103 -8.17 11.55 -0.36
CA VAL A 103 -7.53 10.42 -1.03
C VAL A 103 -6.18 10.77 -1.64
N VAL A 104 -5.37 9.75 -1.90
CA VAL A 104 -4.29 9.78 -2.89
C VAL A 104 -4.82 9.14 -4.17
N GLU A 105 -4.83 9.90 -5.25
CA GLU A 105 -5.13 9.42 -6.60
C GLU A 105 -3.88 8.79 -7.19
N LEU A 106 -3.97 7.50 -7.54
CA LEU A 106 -2.89 6.68 -8.07
C LEU A 106 -3.14 6.42 -9.55
N GLU A 107 -2.13 6.75 -10.36
CA GLU A 107 -2.05 6.43 -11.77
C GLU A 107 -0.96 5.40 -11.97
N LEU A 108 -1.33 4.21 -12.43
CA LEU A 108 -0.41 3.12 -12.72
C LEU A 108 -0.35 2.91 -14.22
N ASP A 109 0.85 2.79 -14.77
CA ASP A 109 1.10 2.88 -16.22
C ASP A 109 0.30 1.86 -17.06
N LEU A 110 -0.06 0.71 -16.47
CA LEU A 110 -0.78 -0.38 -17.15
C LEU A 110 -2.28 -0.46 -16.79
N PHE A 111 -2.79 0.44 -15.95
CA PHE A 111 -4.22 0.47 -15.60
C PHE A 111 -4.89 1.72 -16.14
N GLU A 112 -5.83 1.53 -17.07
CA GLU A 112 -6.68 2.63 -17.56
C GLU A 112 -7.55 3.24 -16.45
N LYS A 113 -7.93 2.42 -15.46
CA LYS A 113 -8.76 2.85 -14.34
C LYS A 113 -7.88 3.29 -13.18
N ARG A 114 -8.07 4.55 -12.77
CA ARG A 114 -7.42 5.10 -11.57
C ARG A 114 -7.77 4.30 -10.32
N ILE A 115 -6.79 4.19 -9.44
CA ILE A 115 -6.94 3.63 -8.11
C ILE A 115 -6.79 4.77 -7.11
N TYR A 116 -7.53 4.70 -6.02
CA TYR A 116 -7.50 5.67 -4.94
C TYR A 116 -7.08 4.98 -3.65
N MET A 117 -6.35 5.70 -2.81
CA MET A 117 -6.01 5.30 -1.46
C MET A 117 -6.58 6.32 -0.47
N ASN A 118 -7.23 5.90 0.60
CA ASN A 118 -7.62 6.84 1.66
C ASN A 118 -6.38 7.46 2.32
N ILE A 119 -6.43 8.74 2.70
CA ILE A 119 -5.33 9.37 3.47
C ILE A 119 -5.36 9.03 4.96
N PHE A 120 -6.53 8.59 5.46
CA PHE A 120 -6.72 8.18 6.85
C PHE A 120 -6.82 6.66 6.94
N PRO A 121 -6.23 6.06 7.99
CA PRO A 121 -6.31 4.62 8.19
C PRO A 121 -7.73 4.18 8.57
N GLU A 122 -8.04 2.91 8.33
CA GLU A 122 -9.32 2.32 8.76
C GLU A 122 -9.46 2.33 10.29
N ALA A 123 -10.61 2.76 10.80
CA ALA A 123 -10.89 2.83 12.24
C ALA A 123 -10.86 1.45 12.95
N GLN A 124 -11.18 0.37 12.24
CA GLN A 124 -11.14 -1.02 12.74
C GLN A 124 -9.76 -1.70 12.63
N ALA A 125 -8.71 -0.96 12.25
CA ALA A 125 -7.37 -1.51 12.03
C ALA A 125 -6.39 -1.30 13.19
N GLN A 126 -6.87 -1.27 14.43
CA GLN A 126 -6.00 -1.60 15.55
C GLN A 126 -5.65 -3.10 15.47
N SER A 127 -4.40 -3.36 15.09
CA SER A 127 -3.65 -4.62 15.21
C SER A 127 -4.30 -5.89 14.61
N VAL A 128 -4.04 -6.16 13.33
CA VAL A 128 -3.91 -7.54 12.86
C VAL A 128 -2.49 -7.69 12.33
N SER A 129 -1.73 -8.65 12.85
CA SER A 129 -0.34 -8.81 12.43
C SER A 129 -0.27 -9.26 10.97
N PHE A 130 0.78 -8.85 10.26
CA PHE A 130 1.00 -9.28 8.87
C PHE A 130 1.16 -10.81 8.78
N ALA A 131 1.68 -11.44 9.83
CA ALA A 131 1.78 -12.89 9.93
C ALA A 131 0.40 -13.55 10.06
N ASP A 132 -0.52 -12.97 10.83
CA ASP A 132 -1.90 -13.47 10.95
C ASP A 132 -2.66 -13.35 9.62
N PHE A 133 -2.43 -12.26 8.88
CA PHE A 133 -3.01 -12.07 7.55
C PHE A 133 -2.50 -13.11 6.52
N GLU A 134 -1.20 -13.37 6.46
CA GLU A 134 -0.63 -14.39 5.56
C GLU A 134 -1.06 -15.82 5.99
N ALA A 135 -1.22 -16.07 7.29
CA ALA A 135 -1.75 -17.33 7.81
C ALA A 135 -3.23 -17.55 7.46
N GLU A 136 -4.06 -16.50 7.45
CA GLU A 136 -5.45 -16.58 6.99
C GLU A 136 -5.56 -16.87 5.49
N LEU A 137 -4.74 -16.24 4.66
CA LEU A 137 -4.73 -16.48 3.21
C LEU A 137 -4.37 -17.93 2.87
N THR A 138 -3.51 -18.55 3.65
CA THR A 138 -3.10 -19.95 3.46
C THR A 138 -4.22 -20.93 3.82
N LYS A 139 -5.13 -20.56 4.74
CA LYS A 139 -6.28 -21.39 5.15
C LYS A 139 -7.43 -21.39 4.14
N ILE A 140 -7.53 -20.37 3.30
CA ILE A 140 -8.59 -20.24 2.29
C ILE A 140 -8.19 -20.94 0.97
N ALA A 141 -6.90 -21.19 0.76
CA ALA A 141 -6.35 -21.84 -0.43
C ALA A 141 -6.18 -23.37 -0.29
N ALA A 142 -6.69 -23.98 0.78
CA ALA A 142 -6.71 -25.42 1.04
C ALA A 142 -8.15 -25.95 1.08
#